data_AF-A0A329WID7-F1
#
_entry.id   AF-A0A329WID7-F1
#
_cell.length_a   1.000
_cell.length_b   1.000
_cell.length_c   1.000
_cell.angle_alpha   90.00
_cell.angle_beta   90.00
_cell.angle_gamma   90.00
#
_symmetry.space_group_name_H-M   'P 1'
#
loop_
_entity.id
_entity.type
_entity.pdbx_description
1 polymer ?
#
loop_
_entity_poly.entity_id
_entity_poly.type
_entity_poly.pdbx_seq_one_letter_code
_entity_poly.pdbx_strand_id
1 'polypeptide(L)' 'MAIFDAQLANDDGSEARAHLNAGEPIYYAEFDTPAGMVIKEYPGGRRELVSFMSGTEQVVEVLEA' A
#
# COMPACT_ATOMS: atom_id res chain seq x y z
N MET A 1 -16.32 -19.68 1.12
CA MET A 1 -15.24 -18.68 1.07
C MET A 1 -14.43 -18.93 -0.18
N ALA A 2 -14.11 -17.88 -0.93
CA ALA A 2 -13.19 -17.99 -2.05
C ALA A 2 -11.77 -18.29 -1.52
N ILE A 3 -10.98 -19.05 -2.27
CA ILE A 3 -9.60 -19.43 -1.90
C ILE A 3 -8.73 -18.20 -1.63
N PHE A 4 -9.00 -17.08 -2.32
CA PHE A 4 -8.28 -15.81 -2.19
C PHE A 4 -8.39 -15.20 -0.78
N ASP A 5 -9.60 -15.15 -0.21
CA ASP A 5 -9.82 -14.57 1.13
C ASP A 5 -9.07 -15.33 2.22
N ALA A 6 -8.98 -16.66 2.08
CA ALA A 6 -8.27 -17.52 3.02
C ALA A 6 -6.74 -17.39 2.91
N GLN A 7 -6.23 -17.10 1.70
CA GLN A 7 -4.81 -16.85 1.49
C GLN A 7 -4.39 -15.49 2.04
N LEU A 8 -5.21 -14.45 1.85
CA LEU A 8 -4.96 -13.13 2.43
C LEU A 8 -4.98 -13.17 3.98
N ALA A 9 -5.83 -14.01 4.57
CA ALA A 9 -5.88 -14.20 6.02
C ALA A 9 -4.59 -14.81 6.63
N ASN A 10 -3.74 -15.42 5.80
CA ASN A 10 -2.44 -15.98 6.21
C ASN A 10 -1.26 -15.14 5.75
N ASP A 11 -1.50 -13.97 5.12
CA ASP A 11 -0.43 -13.03 4.81
C ASP A 11 0.09 -12.41 6.10
N ASP A 12 1.35 -12.68 6.41
CA ASP A 12 2.05 -12.16 7.59
C ASP A 12 2.80 -10.85 7.29
N GLY A 13 2.68 -10.32 6.08
CA GLY A 13 3.34 -9.10 5.61
C GLY A 13 4.87 -9.21 5.53
N SER A 14 5.44 -10.42 5.46
CA SER A 14 6.89 -10.64 5.40
C SER A 14 7.53 -10.01 4.17
N GLU A 15 6.93 -10.16 3.00
CA GLU A 15 7.41 -9.56 1.75
C GLU A 15 7.33 -8.02 1.80
N ALA A 16 6.22 -7.46 2.30
CA ALA A 16 6.09 -6.00 2.48
C ALA A 16 7.21 -5.43 3.36
N ARG A 17 7.51 -6.10 4.49
CA ARG A 17 8.63 -5.72 5.38
C ARG A 17 9.98 -5.90 4.69
N ALA A 18 10.16 -6.93 3.86
CA ALA A 18 11.41 -7.16 3.14
C ALA A 18 11.71 -6.02 2.16
N HIS A 19 10.71 -5.58 1.38
CA HIS A 19 10.85 -4.43 0.48
C HIS A 19 11.18 -3.13 1.22
N LEU A 20 10.46 -2.83 2.31
CA LEU A 20 10.74 -1.64 3.12
C LEU A 20 12.16 -1.67 3.71
N ASN A 21 12.61 -2.82 4.21
CA ASN A 21 13.98 -3.01 4.71
C ASN A 21 15.03 -2.91 3.60
N ALA A 22 14.68 -3.24 2.36
CA ALA A 22 15.54 -3.08 1.18
C ALA A 22 15.61 -1.63 0.67
N GLY A 23 14.82 -0.71 1.23
CA GLY A 23 14.78 0.68 0.79
C GLY A 23 13.79 0.94 -0.35
N GLU A 24 12.87 0.02 -0.60
CA GLU A 24 11.87 0.11 -1.66
C GLU A 24 10.49 0.48 -1.08
N PRO A 25 9.75 1.43 -1.71
CA PRO A 25 8.39 1.73 -1.29
C PRO A 25 7.43 0.61 -1.69
N ILE A 26 6.37 0.43 -0.92
CA ILE A 26 5.30 -0.52 -1.19
C ILE A 26 3.99 0.22 -1.46
N TYR A 27 3.10 -0.43 -2.20
CA TYR A 27 1.77 0.08 -2.52
C TYR A 27 0.71 -0.90 -2.05
N TYR A 28 -0.28 -0.41 -1.31
CA TYR A 28 -1.37 -1.23 -0.81
C TYR A 28 -2.65 -0.41 -0.64
N ALA A 29 -3.77 -1.07 -0.37
CA ALA A 29 -5.02 -0.42 -0.02
C ALA A 29 -5.54 -1.02 1.28
N GLU A 30 -6.05 -0.16 2.16
CA GLU A 30 -6.80 -0.53 3.34
C GLU A 30 -8.30 -0.53 3.04
N PHE A 31 -9.11 -1.05 3.97
CA PHE A 31 -10.56 -1.16 3.78
C PHE A 31 -11.24 0.20 3.50
N ASP A 32 -10.69 1.28 4.05
CA ASP A 32 -11.18 2.65 3.92
C ASP A 32 -10.44 3.46 2.85
N THR A 33 -9.47 2.86 2.14
CA THR A 33 -8.77 3.55 1.06
C THR A 33 -9.76 3.87 -0.08
N PRO A 34 -9.89 5.15 -0.49
CA PRO A 34 -10.84 5.53 -1.53
C PRO A 34 -10.61 4.81 -2.87
N ALA A 35 -11.69 4.51 -3.58
CA ALA A 35 -11.61 3.85 -4.87
C ALA A 35 -10.76 4.65 -5.88
N GLY A 36 -9.87 3.96 -6.58
CA GLY A 36 -8.93 4.60 -7.52
C GLY A 36 -7.71 5.23 -6.86
N MET A 37 -7.48 4.97 -5.57
CA MET A 37 -6.32 5.39 -4.82
C MET A 37 -5.66 4.19 -4.12
N VAL A 38 -4.38 4.35 -3.78
CA VAL A 38 -3.59 3.41 -3.00
C VAL A 38 -2.69 4.18 -2.03
N ILE A 39 -2.34 3.55 -0.92
CA ILE A 39 -1.33 4.05 0.00
C ILE A 39 0.03 3.62 -0.53
N LYS A 40 0.96 4.57 -0.59
CA LYS A 40 2.38 4.35 -0.83
C LYS A 40 3.12 4.56 0.48
N GLU A 41 3.70 3.48 1.01
CA GLU A 41 4.56 3.55 2.19
C GLU A 41 6.03 3.53 1.77
N TYR A 42 6.79 4.49 2.27
CA TYR A 42 8.22 4.58 2.06
C TYR A 42 8.98 3.89 3.19
N PRO A 43 10.21 3.43 2.93
CA PRO A 43 11.15 3.08 3.99
C PRO A 43 11.24 4.21 5.02
N GLY A 44 11.11 3.88 6.30
CA GLY A 44 11.04 4.86 7.39
C GLY A 44 9.62 5.29 7.78
N GLY A 45 8.58 4.71 7.17
CA GLY A 45 7.19 4.81 7.65
C GLY A 45 6.41 6.03 7.17
N ARG A 46 7.00 6.88 6.31
CA ARG A 46 6.23 7.94 5.65
C ARG A 46 5.20 7.30 4.71
N ARG A 47 3.96 7.76 4.77
CA ARG A 47 2.86 7.27 3.93
C ARG A 47 2.24 8.39 3.11
N GLU A 48 1.85 8.09 1.88
CA GLU A 48 1.16 9.01 0.97
C GLU A 48 -0.03 8.30 0.35
N LEU A 49 -1.18 8.97 0.26
CA LEU A 49 -2.29 8.52 -0.58
C LEU A 49 -2.01 8.99 -2.01
N VAL A 50 -1.96 8.05 -2.96
CA VAL A 50 -1.66 8.34 -4.37
C VAL A 50 -2.76 7.83 -5.30
N SER A 51 -2.93 8.48 -6.44
CA SER A 51 -3.82 8.04 -7.52
C SER A 51 -3.06 7.84 -8.82
N PHE A 52 -3.47 6.84 -9.59
CA PHE A 52 -2.98 6.55 -10.94
C PHE A 52 -4.02 6.83 -12.03
N MET A 53 -5.14 7.46 -11.69
CA MET A 53 -6.26 7.68 -12.62
C MET A 53 -5.88 8.57 -13.83
N SER A 54 -4.83 9.38 -13.72
CA SER A 54 -4.28 10.17 -14.83
C SER A 54 -3.34 9.37 -15.75
N GLY A 55 -3.08 8.09 -15.46
CA GLY A 55 -2.05 7.27 -16.10
C GLY A 55 -0.63 7.48 -15.56
N THR A 56 -0.47 8.37 -14.56
CA THR A 56 0.78 8.63 -13.83
C THR A 56 0.50 8.71 -12.34
N GLU A 57 1.51 8.45 -11.52
CA GLU A 57 1.39 8.60 -10.06
C GLU A 57 1.18 10.08 -9.70
N GLN A 58 0.15 10.36 -8.92
CA GLN A 58 -0.13 11.67 -8.35
C GLN A 58 -0.34 11.53 -6.85
N VAL A 59 0.40 12.31 -6.05
CA VAL A 59 0.16 12.40 -4.60
C VAL A 59 -1.11 13.21 -4.36
N VAL A 60 -2.05 12.61 -3.66
CA VAL A 60 -3.31 13.22 -3.25
C VAL A 60 -3.17 13.82 -1.85
N GLU A 61 -2.56 13.07 -0.93
CA GLU A 61 -2.42 13.46 0.48
C GLU A 61 -1.17 12.81 1.10
N VAL A 62 -0.53 13.50 2.03
CA VAL A 62 0.50 12.90 2.92
C VAL A 62 -0.21 12.42 4.18
N LEU A 63 -0.07 11.13 4.49
CA LEU A 63 -0.70 10.52 5.66
C LEU A 63 0.27 10.63 6.83
N GLU A 64 -0.04 11.53 7.76
CA GLU A 64 0.69 11.65 9.01
C GLU A 64 0.62 10.34 9.82
N ALA A 65 1.63 10.11 10.66
CA ALA A 65 1.76 8.88 11.46
C ALA A 65 0.73 8.80 12.59
#